data_AF-A0A2L0ESF9-F1
#
_entry.id   AF-A0A2L0ESF9-F1
#
_cell.length_a   1.000
_cell.length_b   1.000
_cell.length_c   1.000
_cell.angle_alpha   90.00
_cell.angle_beta   90.00
_cell.angle_gamma   90.00
#
_symmetry.space_group_name_H-M   'P 1'
#
loop_
_entity.id
_entity.type
_entity.pdbx_description
1 polymer ?
#
loop_
_entity_poly.entity_id
_entity_poly.type
_entity_poly.pdbx_seq_one_letter_code
_entity_poly.pdbx_strand_id
1 'polypeptide(L)'
;MSNRTRYALSALLAAASLSVAGPVSADVTIWGDVSPQNPTDPWDLGVTPLRVWNGAVEVTDGGTLISPGASVQASDFGAIQIDGYGSTWINTGSIEVGSINNSEDSWIIIRNGAEAVTDELVVGLGGDRNHGSVLVEGYDATLTSRATTYIGTKGNGSLELKQGATFFSHDVYFGGGIGNSCGTCTGEAIITGTATRWVSTGEFVLGMKSRGLLDIRNGQLSTMNARITGDDHMHSRASVSGWGGTWTNQGLLQVGSTSGYGTLTVGAYGTLLTEDTEIHSQLGGGFVKVSDVHASWLNSGDVTVFATGNQYPSLLVDKGALVSIGGLLQTAPMVSGYPYLGPSVRLADGDLIADAIQVVEGDFDFVGGRLETGSFVGDLANMQAGELSVGEAHPSTAVAGSYSQGPGATLRITVTGTSALPLLQVDGDLNLDGALKVLPDDGSVSFQVGDTIALLGWSGGLTGTFAAVDIALPLGPGLTWDTSALYTTGEITVVPAA
;
A
#
# COMPACT_ATOMS: atom_id res chain seq x y z
N MET A 1 42.86 -26.52 -26.47
CA MET A 1 43.36 -27.07 -25.20
C MET A 1 43.07 -26.05 -24.09
N SER A 2 42.14 -26.44 -23.21
CA SER A 2 41.77 -25.92 -21.87
C SER A 2 41.83 -24.42 -21.53
N ASN A 3 40.63 -23.85 -21.39
CA ASN A 3 40.27 -22.72 -20.53
C ASN A 3 40.56 -23.01 -19.04
N ARG A 4 41.02 -22.01 -18.29
CA ARG A 4 41.07 -22.00 -16.82
C ARG A 4 39.79 -21.39 -16.24
N THR A 5 39.32 -22.04 -15.19
CA THR A 5 37.97 -22.06 -14.63
C THR A 5 37.77 -21.00 -13.54
N ARG A 6 36.54 -20.48 -13.47
CA ARG A 6 35.97 -19.72 -12.35
C ARG A 6 35.71 -20.67 -11.18
N TYR A 7 36.07 -20.30 -9.95
CA TYR A 7 35.63 -21.02 -8.74
C TYR A 7 34.35 -20.36 -8.21
N ALA A 8 33.24 -21.07 -8.32
CA ALA A 8 32.03 -20.83 -7.53
C ALA A 8 32.09 -21.75 -6.31
N LEU A 9 31.90 -21.20 -5.11
CA LEU A 9 31.78 -21.94 -3.87
C LEU A 9 30.34 -22.48 -3.79
N SER A 10 30.18 -23.79 -3.97
CA SER A 10 28.93 -24.50 -3.71
C SER A 10 29.29 -25.67 -2.81
N ALA A 11 29.07 -25.53 -1.51
CA ALA A 11 29.17 -26.65 -0.57
C ALA A 11 27.76 -27.10 -0.23
N LEU A 12 27.26 -28.09 -0.99
CA LEU A 12 26.19 -28.98 -0.57
C LEU A 12 26.72 -29.81 0.61
N LEU A 13 26.10 -29.70 1.79
CA LEU A 13 26.21 -30.74 2.80
C LEU A 13 25.23 -31.86 2.43
N ALA A 14 25.75 -32.94 1.86
CA ALA A 14 25.04 -34.22 1.81
C ALA A 14 25.37 -34.99 3.08
N ALA A 15 24.49 -34.94 4.08
CA ALA A 15 24.54 -35.86 5.21
C ALA A 15 23.91 -37.19 4.78
N ALA A 16 24.70 -38.26 4.81
CA ALA A 16 24.22 -39.62 4.62
C ALA A 16 23.34 -40.01 5.82
N SER A 17 22.06 -40.28 5.58
CA SER A 17 21.14 -40.80 6.58
C SER A 17 21.38 -42.30 6.79
N LEU A 18 22.08 -42.63 7.87
CA LEU A 18 21.93 -43.92 8.54
C LEU A 18 20.81 -43.77 9.56
N SER A 19 19.64 -44.30 9.22
CA SER A 19 18.49 -44.37 10.11
C SER A 19 18.79 -45.32 11.28
N VAL A 20 19.20 -44.75 12.41
CA VAL A 20 18.94 -45.33 13.73
C VAL A 20 17.83 -44.47 14.31
N ALA A 21 16.60 -45.00 14.32
CA ALA A 21 15.49 -44.39 15.05
C ALA A 21 15.83 -44.46 16.55
N GLY A 22 16.51 -43.42 17.04
CA GLY A 22 16.52 -43.10 18.46
C GLY A 22 15.14 -42.59 18.88
N PRO A 23 14.82 -42.57 20.19
CA PRO A 23 13.59 -41.94 20.65
C PRO A 23 13.56 -40.48 20.18
N VAL A 24 12.45 -40.07 19.56
CA VAL A 24 12.17 -38.65 19.27
C VAL A 24 12.04 -37.96 20.63
N SER A 25 13.16 -37.41 21.11
CA SER A 25 13.18 -36.56 22.29
C SER A 25 13.08 -35.14 21.77
N ALA A 26 12.14 -34.38 22.33
CA ALA A 26 12.21 -32.93 22.26
C ALA A 26 13.60 -32.48 22.72
N ASP A 27 14.17 -31.49 22.02
CA ASP A 27 15.59 -31.18 22.14
C ASP A 27 15.86 -29.67 22.11
N VAL A 28 16.79 -29.28 22.96
CA VAL A 28 17.36 -27.93 23.01
C VAL A 28 18.87 -28.09 23.04
N THR A 29 19.52 -27.73 21.94
CA THR A 29 20.98 -27.87 21.79
C THR A 29 21.65 -26.53 21.66
N ILE A 30 22.90 -26.46 22.13
CA ILE A 30 23.74 -25.27 22.01
C ILE A 30 25.14 -25.63 21.54
N TRP A 31 25.78 -24.72 20.82
CA TRP A 31 27.20 -24.82 20.48
C TRP A 31 27.86 -23.44 20.44
N GLY A 32 29.18 -23.43 20.61
CA GLY A 32 29.95 -22.19 20.65
C GLY A 32 29.66 -21.35 21.89
N ASP A 33 29.77 -20.04 21.74
CA ASP A 33 29.69 -19.09 22.85
C ASP A 33 28.23 -18.71 23.17
N VAL A 34 27.62 -19.51 24.05
CA VAL A 34 26.25 -19.33 24.55
C VAL A 34 26.26 -19.25 26.08
N SER A 35 25.41 -18.43 26.67
CA SER A 35 25.24 -18.38 28.13
C SER A 35 23.76 -18.22 28.48
N PRO A 36 23.22 -19.02 29.43
CA PRO A 36 23.87 -20.10 30.17
C PRO A 36 24.28 -21.32 29.32
N GLN A 37 25.07 -22.22 29.90
CA GLN A 37 25.49 -23.49 29.28
C GLN A 37 24.72 -24.68 29.89
N ASN A 38 24.81 -25.84 29.25
CA ASN A 38 24.14 -27.09 29.65
C ASN A 38 22.60 -27.01 29.56
N PRO A 39 22.03 -27.01 28.34
CA PRO A 39 20.59 -26.96 28.15
C PRO A 39 19.90 -28.21 28.70
N THR A 40 18.64 -28.03 29.11
CA THR A 40 17.70 -29.10 29.47
C THR A 40 16.46 -28.97 28.59
N ASP A 41 15.52 -29.91 28.63
CA ASP A 41 14.22 -29.73 28.00
C ASP A 41 13.08 -29.95 29.01
N PRO A 42 12.25 -28.93 29.31
CA PRO A 42 12.38 -27.55 28.87
C PRO A 42 13.68 -26.88 29.37
N TRP A 43 14.23 -25.96 28.57
CA TRP A 43 15.35 -25.12 28.96
C TRP A 43 14.84 -23.81 29.56
N ASP A 44 14.62 -23.81 30.88
CA ASP A 44 14.18 -22.61 31.61
C ASP A 44 15.37 -21.89 32.25
N LEU A 45 15.64 -20.66 31.78
CA LEU A 45 16.75 -19.83 32.28
C LEU A 45 16.41 -19.04 33.55
N GLY A 46 15.16 -19.11 34.03
CA GLY A 46 14.67 -18.37 35.18
C GLY A 46 14.85 -16.87 35.00
N VAL A 47 15.72 -16.26 35.81
CA VAL A 47 16.01 -14.81 35.77
C VAL A 47 17.26 -14.44 34.97
N THR A 48 17.94 -15.42 34.37
CA THR A 48 19.17 -15.18 33.61
C THR A 48 18.85 -14.98 32.13
N PRO A 49 19.21 -13.84 31.51
CA PRO A 49 19.00 -13.64 30.07
C PRO A 49 19.85 -14.61 29.24
N LEU A 50 19.31 -15.05 28.11
CA LEU A 50 20.05 -15.79 27.09
C LEU A 50 21.03 -14.87 26.38
N ARG A 51 22.28 -15.29 26.23
CA ARG A 51 23.28 -14.59 25.42
C ARG A 51 23.88 -15.55 24.41
N VAL A 52 23.87 -15.14 23.15
CA VAL A 52 24.46 -15.87 22.04
C VAL A 52 25.46 -14.93 21.36
N TRP A 53 26.74 -15.25 21.47
CA TRP A 53 27.81 -14.53 20.76
C TRP A 53 28.19 -15.33 19.53
N ASN A 54 29.45 -15.80 19.43
CA ASN A 54 29.89 -16.69 18.36
C ASN A 54 29.43 -18.14 18.63
N GLY A 55 28.12 -18.34 18.70
CA GLY A 55 27.50 -19.61 19.07
C GLY A 55 26.08 -19.69 18.51
N ALA A 56 25.40 -20.79 18.80
CA ALA A 56 24.00 -20.90 18.44
C ALA A 56 23.20 -21.85 19.32
N VAL A 57 21.89 -21.66 19.24
CA VAL A 57 20.85 -22.40 19.96
C VAL A 57 19.89 -22.99 18.94
N GLU A 58 19.62 -24.29 19.04
CA GLU A 58 18.56 -24.97 18.30
C GLU A 58 17.51 -25.50 19.27
N VAL A 59 16.24 -25.25 18.96
CA VAL A 59 15.07 -25.81 19.66
C VAL A 59 14.29 -26.61 18.63
N THR A 60 14.32 -27.93 18.74
CA THR A 60 13.76 -28.86 17.75
C THR A 60 12.92 -29.96 18.40
N ASP A 61 12.23 -30.73 17.56
CA ASP A 61 11.53 -31.97 17.96
C ASP A 61 10.50 -31.80 19.10
N GLY A 62 9.95 -30.59 19.27
CA GLY A 62 9.01 -30.27 20.35
C GLY A 62 9.65 -29.64 21.60
N GLY A 63 10.93 -29.27 21.53
CA GLY A 63 11.69 -28.67 22.63
C GLY A 63 11.12 -27.32 23.06
N THR A 64 11.37 -26.93 24.32
CA THR A 64 10.90 -25.65 24.85
C THR A 64 12.03 -24.84 25.46
N LEU A 65 12.22 -23.59 25.00
CA LEU A 65 13.13 -22.60 25.58
C LEU A 65 12.33 -21.52 26.32
N ILE A 66 12.69 -21.23 27.58
CA ILE A 66 12.08 -20.17 28.38
C ILE A 66 13.17 -19.20 28.86
N SER A 67 12.98 -17.90 28.59
CA SER A 67 13.99 -16.88 28.90
C SER A 67 13.35 -15.56 29.36
N PRO A 68 13.98 -14.81 30.28
CA PRO A 68 13.49 -13.50 30.71
C PRO A 68 13.96 -12.34 29.79
N GLY A 69 14.72 -12.66 28.73
CA GLY A 69 15.38 -11.73 27.83
C GLY A 69 16.44 -12.49 27.03
N ALA A 70 16.79 -12.00 25.83
CA ALA A 70 17.81 -12.63 25.00
C ALA A 70 18.60 -11.60 24.18
N SER A 71 19.89 -11.85 24.01
CA SER A 71 20.74 -11.07 23.11
C SER A 71 21.54 -11.99 22.18
N VAL A 72 21.33 -11.83 20.87
CA VAL A 72 22.17 -12.42 19.81
C VAL A 72 23.09 -11.32 19.30
N GLN A 73 24.35 -11.37 19.71
CA GLN A 73 25.37 -10.36 19.42
C GLN A 73 26.70 -11.00 19.02
N ALA A 74 26.83 -11.41 17.76
CA ALA A 74 28.04 -12.05 17.27
C ALA A 74 28.97 -11.10 16.50
N SER A 75 30.26 -11.39 16.54
CA SER A 75 31.25 -10.77 15.64
C SER A 75 31.43 -11.54 14.34
N ASP A 76 31.00 -12.81 14.31
CA ASP A 76 31.21 -13.73 13.18
C ASP A 76 29.97 -14.60 12.91
N PHE A 77 29.39 -15.27 13.92
CA PHE A 77 28.18 -16.07 13.74
C PHE A 77 27.38 -16.22 15.03
N GLY A 78 26.14 -15.74 15.06
CA GLY A 78 25.25 -15.89 16.22
C GLY A 78 23.85 -16.27 15.75
N ALA A 79 23.36 -17.44 16.14
CA ALA A 79 22.05 -17.88 15.67
C ALA A 79 21.16 -18.47 16.77
N ILE A 80 19.87 -18.22 16.68
CA ILE A 80 18.85 -18.97 17.40
C ILE A 80 17.88 -19.53 16.36
N GLN A 81 17.69 -20.84 16.35
CA GLN A 81 16.77 -21.52 15.42
C GLN A 81 15.72 -22.30 16.22
N ILE A 82 14.45 -22.02 15.96
CA ILE A 82 13.30 -22.75 16.48
C ILE A 82 12.65 -23.47 15.29
N ASP A 83 12.64 -24.80 15.32
CA ASP A 83 12.29 -25.60 14.14
C ASP A 83 11.34 -26.74 14.50
N GLY A 84 10.27 -26.86 13.71
CA GLY A 84 9.32 -27.95 13.78
C GLY A 84 8.14 -27.70 14.72
N TYR A 85 7.03 -28.38 14.43
CA TYR A 85 5.81 -28.31 15.22
C TYR A 85 6.05 -28.71 16.69
N GLY A 86 5.51 -27.89 17.59
CA GLY A 86 5.64 -28.07 19.05
C GLY A 86 6.92 -27.45 19.64
N SER A 87 7.92 -27.13 18.82
CA SER A 87 9.11 -26.42 19.27
C SER A 87 8.75 -24.98 19.62
N THR A 88 9.04 -24.56 20.85
CA THR A 88 8.55 -23.28 21.39
C THR A 88 9.66 -22.47 22.04
N TRP A 89 9.68 -21.17 21.78
CA TRP A 89 10.46 -20.20 22.55
C TRP A 89 9.57 -19.18 23.25
N ILE A 90 9.56 -19.20 24.58
CA ILE A 90 8.84 -18.24 25.43
C ILE A 90 9.85 -17.27 26.04
N ASN A 91 9.76 -16.01 25.62
CA ASN A 91 10.53 -14.91 26.17
C ASN A 91 9.60 -13.92 26.89
N THR A 92 9.94 -13.52 28.11
CA THR A 92 9.16 -12.54 28.92
C THR A 92 9.91 -11.23 29.09
N GLY A 93 10.69 -10.84 28.09
CA GLY A 93 11.46 -9.61 28.08
C GLY A 93 11.76 -9.17 26.66
N SER A 94 12.94 -8.57 26.46
CA SER A 94 13.38 -8.13 25.14
C SER A 94 14.26 -9.20 24.47
N ILE A 95 13.97 -9.48 23.19
CA ILE A 95 14.87 -10.19 22.27
C ILE A 95 15.59 -9.14 21.43
N GLU A 96 16.92 -9.12 21.58
CA GLU A 96 17.80 -8.21 20.88
C GLU A 96 18.67 -8.99 19.89
N VAL A 97 18.56 -8.69 18.59
CA VAL A 97 19.41 -9.27 17.54
C VAL A 97 20.19 -8.17 16.82
N GLY A 98 21.51 -8.32 16.79
CA GLY A 98 22.41 -7.44 16.07
C GLY A 98 23.80 -8.04 16.01
N SER A 99 24.64 -7.59 15.09
CA SER A 99 26.04 -7.98 15.06
C SER A 99 26.91 -6.96 15.77
N ILE A 100 28.20 -7.26 15.89
CA ILE A 100 29.26 -6.30 16.20
C ILE A 100 30.35 -6.40 15.15
N ASN A 101 31.15 -5.34 14.96
CA ASN A 101 32.25 -5.29 13.97
C ASN A 101 31.83 -5.49 12.50
N ASN A 102 30.58 -5.12 12.15
CA ASN A 102 30.07 -5.16 10.78
C ASN A 102 29.85 -6.58 10.19
N SER A 103 29.62 -7.62 11.00
CA SER A 103 29.18 -8.92 10.45
C SER A 103 27.69 -8.88 10.03
N GLU A 104 27.28 -9.79 9.16
CA GLU A 104 25.89 -9.92 8.67
C GLU A 104 25.17 -11.14 9.28
N ASP A 105 25.81 -11.82 10.23
CA ASP A 105 25.55 -13.23 10.57
C ASP A 105 24.92 -13.42 11.96
N SER A 106 24.15 -12.42 12.43
CA SER A 106 23.33 -12.53 13.65
C SER A 106 21.86 -12.76 13.28
N TRP A 107 21.36 -13.99 13.45
CA TRP A 107 20.03 -14.39 12.97
C TRP A 107 19.16 -15.05 14.03
N ILE A 108 17.85 -14.85 13.89
CA ILE A 108 16.82 -15.66 14.53
C ILE A 108 15.98 -16.29 13.42
N ILE A 109 15.80 -17.60 13.47
CA ILE A 109 15.02 -18.36 12.48
C ILE A 109 13.92 -19.12 13.21
N ILE A 110 12.67 -18.92 12.80
CA ILE A 110 11.50 -19.64 13.31
C ILE A 110 10.83 -20.30 12.13
N ARG A 111 10.72 -21.63 12.12
CA ARG A 111 10.20 -22.32 10.93
C ARG A 111 9.47 -23.63 11.17
N ASN A 112 8.82 -24.11 10.11
CA ASN A 112 8.17 -25.42 10.05
C ASN A 112 7.16 -25.66 11.18
N GLY A 113 6.31 -24.67 11.47
CA GLY A 113 5.28 -24.75 12.51
C GLY A 113 5.74 -24.44 13.94
N ALA A 114 6.99 -23.98 14.11
CA ALA A 114 7.51 -23.55 15.40
C ALA A 114 6.88 -22.23 15.89
N GLU A 115 6.89 -22.01 17.20
CA GLU A 115 6.34 -20.79 17.82
C GLU A 115 7.40 -20.06 18.65
N ALA A 116 7.47 -18.74 18.50
CA ALA A 116 8.24 -17.88 19.39
C ALA A 116 7.39 -16.70 19.88
N VAL A 117 7.49 -16.39 21.16
CA VAL A 117 6.79 -15.27 21.78
C VAL A 117 7.76 -14.45 22.61
N THR A 118 7.68 -13.13 22.49
CA THR A 118 8.46 -12.17 23.29
C THR A 118 7.61 -10.98 23.69
N ASP A 119 8.06 -10.24 24.69
CA ASP A 119 7.41 -8.99 25.06
C ASP A 119 7.90 -7.86 24.15
N GLU A 120 9.20 -7.76 23.88
CA GLU A 120 9.77 -6.75 22.97
C GLU A 120 10.73 -7.41 21.96
N LEU A 121 10.66 -7.01 20.70
CA LEU A 121 11.56 -7.46 19.65
C LEU A 121 12.40 -6.30 19.12
N VAL A 122 13.72 -6.44 19.13
CA VAL A 122 14.65 -5.42 18.61
C VAL A 122 15.59 -6.04 17.59
N VAL A 123 15.40 -5.67 16.32
CA VAL A 123 16.15 -6.18 15.17
C VAL A 123 17.07 -5.09 14.64
N GLY A 124 18.37 -5.33 14.59
CA GLY A 124 19.36 -4.35 14.12
C GLY A 124 19.86 -3.43 15.24
N LEU A 125 20.68 -4.00 16.12
CA LEU A 125 21.34 -3.31 17.23
C LEU A 125 22.86 -3.20 17.03
N GLY A 126 23.47 -2.22 17.70
CA GLY A 126 24.93 -2.16 17.92
C GLY A 126 25.72 -1.13 17.12
N GLY A 127 25.10 -0.36 16.22
CA GLY A 127 25.75 0.71 15.46
C GLY A 127 25.48 0.64 13.96
N ASP A 128 25.80 1.73 13.26
CA ASP A 128 25.49 2.05 11.85
C ASP A 128 25.81 0.98 10.79
N ARG A 129 26.65 0.00 11.13
CA ARG A 129 27.12 -1.07 10.25
C ARG A 129 26.75 -2.47 10.73
N ASN A 130 26.06 -2.57 11.86
CA ASN A 130 25.69 -3.84 12.43
C ASN A 130 24.32 -4.27 11.91
N HIS A 131 24.14 -5.57 11.75
CA HIS A 131 22.98 -6.19 11.14
C HIS A 131 22.35 -7.16 12.12
N GLY A 132 21.02 -7.12 12.23
CA GLY A 132 20.26 -8.19 12.86
C GLY A 132 19.22 -8.67 11.87
N SER A 133 18.97 -9.98 11.82
CA SER A 133 17.92 -10.52 10.97
C SER A 133 17.03 -11.50 11.69
N VAL A 134 15.75 -11.44 11.38
CA VAL A 134 14.74 -12.39 11.84
C VAL A 134 14.05 -12.96 10.61
N LEU A 135 14.00 -14.28 10.53
CA LEU A 135 13.27 -15.02 9.50
C LEU A 135 12.18 -15.85 10.15
N VAL A 136 10.94 -15.68 9.70
CA VAL A 136 9.84 -16.59 10.01
C VAL A 136 9.38 -17.23 8.72
N GLU A 137 9.47 -18.56 8.62
CA GLU A 137 9.14 -19.27 7.39
C GLU A 137 8.38 -20.58 7.58
N GLY A 138 7.45 -20.85 6.66
CA GLY A 138 6.67 -22.09 6.64
C GLY A 138 5.30 -21.94 7.29
N TYR A 139 4.37 -22.80 6.89
CA TYR A 139 3.01 -22.81 7.41
C TYR A 139 3.01 -22.99 8.94
N ASP A 140 2.14 -22.22 9.59
CA ASP A 140 1.94 -22.19 11.04
C ASP A 140 3.13 -21.71 11.88
N ALA A 141 4.29 -21.44 11.26
CA ALA A 141 5.42 -20.82 11.96
C ALA A 141 5.00 -19.43 12.43
N THR A 142 5.09 -19.19 13.74
CA THR A 142 4.51 -18.01 14.38
C THR A 142 5.54 -17.28 15.23
N LEU A 143 5.62 -15.97 15.03
CA LEU A 143 6.29 -15.04 15.93
C LEU A 143 5.23 -14.13 16.58
N THR A 144 5.36 -13.86 17.87
CA THR A 144 4.51 -12.89 18.57
C THR A 144 5.36 -11.93 19.40
N SER A 145 5.18 -10.62 19.18
CA SER A 145 5.74 -9.54 20.01
C SER A 145 4.60 -8.81 20.71
N ARG A 146 4.50 -8.94 22.04
CA ARG A 146 3.34 -8.44 22.81
C ARG A 146 3.32 -6.93 23.02
N ALA A 147 4.49 -6.29 23.06
CA ALA A 147 4.65 -4.85 23.17
C ALA A 147 5.30 -4.32 21.88
N THR A 148 6.49 -3.74 21.96
CA THR A 148 7.08 -3.02 20.83
C THR A 148 8.01 -3.89 20.00
N THR A 149 7.90 -3.76 18.68
CA THR A 149 8.87 -4.27 17.71
C THR A 149 9.62 -3.09 17.09
N TYR A 150 10.94 -3.10 17.19
CA TYR A 150 11.80 -2.16 16.50
C TYR A 150 12.62 -2.86 15.44
N ILE A 151 12.65 -2.30 14.23
CA ILE A 151 13.41 -2.82 13.09
C ILE A 151 14.35 -1.71 12.62
N GLY A 152 15.66 -1.95 12.69
CA GLY A 152 16.69 -0.98 12.36
C GLY A 152 16.82 0.15 13.38
N THR A 153 16.92 -0.18 14.68
CA THR A 153 16.91 0.83 15.75
C THR A 153 18.17 1.69 15.79
N LYS A 154 19.33 1.03 15.82
CA LYS A 154 20.68 1.64 15.91
C LYS A 154 21.66 0.98 14.95
N GLY A 155 21.16 0.10 14.09
CA GLY A 155 21.87 -0.57 13.02
C GLY A 155 20.88 -0.92 11.93
N ASN A 156 21.23 -1.87 11.09
CA ASN A 156 20.36 -2.38 10.04
C ASN A 156 19.58 -3.59 10.57
N GLY A 157 18.25 -3.52 10.53
CA GLY A 157 17.38 -4.61 10.93
C GLY A 157 16.62 -5.15 9.73
N SER A 158 16.57 -6.47 9.60
CA SER A 158 15.80 -7.15 8.55
C SER A 158 14.82 -8.16 9.16
N LEU A 159 13.54 -8.06 8.80
CA LEU A 159 12.51 -9.03 9.15
C LEU A 159 11.92 -9.62 7.88
N GLU A 160 12.08 -10.93 7.68
CA GLU A 160 11.48 -11.63 6.54
C GLU A 160 10.39 -12.59 7.04
N LEU A 161 9.18 -12.47 6.47
CA LEU A 161 8.08 -13.41 6.65
C LEU A 161 7.82 -14.10 5.32
N LYS A 162 7.83 -15.43 5.29
CA LYS A 162 7.56 -16.17 4.05
C LYS A 162 6.87 -17.52 4.19
N GLN A 163 6.36 -18.02 3.07
CA GLN A 163 5.87 -19.39 2.92
C GLN A 163 4.77 -19.78 3.94
N GLY A 164 3.84 -18.89 4.26
CA GLY A 164 2.73 -19.18 5.18
C GLY A 164 2.97 -18.80 6.64
N ALA A 165 4.08 -18.13 6.93
CA ALA A 165 4.43 -17.65 8.26
C ALA A 165 3.45 -16.58 8.79
N THR A 166 3.32 -16.50 10.12
CA THR A 166 2.50 -15.48 10.78
C THR A 166 3.31 -14.67 11.78
N PHE A 167 3.14 -13.34 11.77
CA PHE A 167 3.68 -12.45 12.80
C PHE A 167 2.56 -11.65 13.45
N PHE A 168 2.51 -11.67 14.79
CA PHE A 168 1.65 -10.82 15.60
C PHE A 168 2.48 -9.79 16.33
N SER A 169 2.15 -8.50 16.19
CA SER A 169 2.81 -7.41 16.90
C SER A 169 1.79 -6.44 17.49
N HIS A 170 2.20 -5.69 18.52
CA HIS A 170 1.44 -4.53 18.97
C HIS A 170 1.94 -3.26 18.26
N ASP A 171 2.98 -2.61 18.79
CA ASP A 171 3.57 -1.41 18.17
C ASP A 171 4.77 -1.79 17.32
N VAL A 172 4.93 -1.14 16.16
CA VAL A 172 6.02 -1.40 15.22
C VAL A 172 6.65 -0.10 14.77
N TYR A 173 7.98 -0.03 14.90
CA TYR A 173 8.75 1.14 14.49
C TYR A 173 9.94 0.73 13.63
N PHE A 174 9.97 1.24 12.41
CA PHE A 174 11.12 1.09 11.51
C PHE A 174 12.02 2.31 11.60
N GLY A 175 13.34 2.07 11.60
CA GLY A 175 14.34 3.12 11.51
C GLY A 175 14.48 3.96 12.78
N GLY A 176 14.39 3.35 13.96
CA GLY A 176 14.86 3.98 15.21
C GLY A 176 13.78 4.47 16.18
N GLY A 177 13.69 3.83 17.35
CA GLY A 177 12.90 4.30 18.50
C GLY A 177 13.70 4.83 19.68
N ILE A 178 15.03 4.64 19.73
CA ILE A 178 15.83 4.93 20.95
C ILE A 178 17.19 5.55 20.59
N GLY A 179 17.46 6.80 21.03
CA GLY A 179 18.75 7.47 20.88
C GLY A 179 18.82 8.53 19.75
N ASN A 180 20.03 8.95 19.38
CA ASN A 180 20.27 9.92 18.30
C ASN A 180 19.93 9.30 16.93
N SER A 181 19.62 10.16 15.95
CA SER A 181 19.40 9.71 14.56
C SER A 181 20.64 9.00 14.02
N CYS A 182 20.42 7.92 13.27
CA CYS A 182 21.46 7.18 12.59
C CYS A 182 21.27 7.36 11.08
N GLY A 183 22.19 8.10 10.46
CA GLY A 183 22.07 8.48 9.05
C GLY A 183 22.29 7.34 8.03
N THR A 184 22.61 6.13 8.48
CA THR A 184 22.75 4.96 7.58
C THR A 184 21.91 3.77 8.00
N CYS A 185 21.26 3.84 9.17
CA CYS A 185 20.47 2.74 9.68
C CYS A 185 19.19 2.57 8.87
N THR A 186 18.86 1.32 8.60
CA THR A 186 17.66 0.96 7.85
C THR A 186 16.92 -0.15 8.59
N GLY A 187 15.62 0.04 8.80
CA GLY A 187 14.71 -1.05 9.12
C GLY A 187 14.06 -1.55 7.85
N GLU A 188 14.15 -2.84 7.57
CA GLU A 188 13.50 -3.47 6.43
C GLU A 188 12.63 -4.64 6.87
N ALA A 189 11.41 -4.71 6.33
CA ALA A 189 10.58 -5.90 6.44
C ALA A 189 10.06 -6.32 5.06
N ILE A 190 10.07 -7.63 4.83
CA ILE A 190 9.62 -8.25 3.59
C ILE A 190 8.58 -9.30 3.94
N ILE A 191 7.37 -9.17 3.39
CA ILE A 191 6.29 -10.15 3.52
C ILE A 191 6.10 -10.81 2.16
N THR A 192 6.42 -12.10 2.06
CA THR A 192 6.30 -12.83 0.79
C THR A 192 5.53 -14.14 0.90
N GLY A 193 4.92 -14.54 -0.21
CA GLY A 193 4.33 -15.87 -0.35
C GLY A 193 2.92 -15.98 0.21
N THR A 194 2.13 -16.82 -0.46
CA THR A 194 0.70 -17.00 -0.17
C THR A 194 0.47 -17.41 1.27
N ALA A 195 -0.61 -16.91 1.88
CA ALA A 195 -0.99 -17.17 3.27
C ALA A 195 -0.01 -16.68 4.34
N THR A 196 1.09 -16.01 3.98
CA THR A 196 1.92 -15.27 4.94
C THR A 196 1.14 -14.06 5.45
N ARG A 197 1.12 -13.86 6.78
CA ARG A 197 0.32 -12.83 7.44
C ARG A 197 1.12 -12.06 8.49
N TRP A 198 0.92 -10.76 8.54
CA TRP A 198 1.34 -9.92 9.64
C TRP A 198 0.14 -9.13 10.15
N VAL A 199 -0.16 -9.26 11.45
CA VAL A 199 -1.18 -8.47 12.15
C VAL A 199 -0.49 -7.60 13.19
N SER A 200 -0.64 -6.28 13.06
CA SER A 200 -0.18 -5.29 14.04
C SER A 200 -1.37 -4.53 14.62
N THR A 201 -1.53 -4.56 15.95
CA THR A 201 -2.71 -3.99 16.61
C THR A 201 -2.51 -2.59 17.20
N GLY A 202 -1.26 -2.12 17.29
CA GLY A 202 -0.89 -0.81 17.79
C GLY A 202 -0.43 0.15 16.68
N GLU A 203 0.45 1.08 17.04
CA GLU A 203 1.01 2.06 16.10
C GLU A 203 1.97 1.38 15.12
N PHE A 204 1.85 1.69 13.82
CA PHE A 204 2.72 1.14 12.79
C PHE A 204 3.44 2.26 12.03
N VAL A 205 4.72 2.50 12.35
CA VAL A 205 5.45 3.67 11.85
C VAL A 205 6.67 3.26 11.04
N LEU A 206 6.68 3.68 9.79
CA LEU A 206 7.83 3.60 8.90
C LEU A 206 8.56 4.94 8.92
N GLY A 207 9.78 4.95 9.45
CA GLY A 207 10.66 6.10 9.32
C GLY A 207 10.56 7.13 10.41
N MET A 208 10.89 6.75 11.64
CA MET A 208 10.94 7.68 12.77
C MET A 208 12.16 8.61 12.72
N LYS A 209 13.38 8.04 12.72
CA LYS A 209 14.65 8.77 12.76
C LYS A 209 15.66 8.36 11.68
N SER A 210 15.35 7.26 11.00
CA SER A 210 16.16 6.58 10.00
C SER A 210 15.21 5.91 9.02
N ARG A 211 15.73 5.30 7.95
CA ARG A 211 14.90 4.79 6.86
C ARG A 211 14.08 3.56 7.27
N GLY A 212 12.78 3.58 7.00
CA GLY A 212 11.91 2.41 7.08
C GLY A 212 11.52 1.90 5.70
N LEU A 213 11.71 0.60 5.47
CA LEU A 213 11.40 -0.09 4.23
C LEU A 213 10.43 -1.23 4.52
N LEU A 214 9.30 -1.24 3.83
CA LEU A 214 8.33 -2.33 3.88
C LEU A 214 8.00 -2.79 2.47
N ASP A 215 8.07 -4.09 2.24
CA ASP A 215 7.68 -4.66 0.96
C ASP A 215 6.77 -5.87 1.14
N ILE A 216 5.57 -5.77 0.58
CA ILE A 216 4.53 -6.80 0.62
C ILE A 216 4.38 -7.36 -0.79
N ARG A 217 4.80 -8.62 -0.98
CA ARG A 217 4.79 -9.32 -2.26
C ARG A 217 4.07 -10.67 -2.15
N ASN A 218 2.80 -10.72 -2.53
CA ASN A 218 1.95 -11.92 -2.38
C ASN A 218 1.68 -12.34 -0.91
N GLY A 219 1.66 -11.40 0.04
CA GLY A 219 1.34 -11.65 1.46
C GLY A 219 0.35 -10.63 2.03
N GLN A 220 -0.03 -10.78 3.30
CA GLN A 220 -1.05 -9.92 3.93
C GLN A 220 -0.48 -9.15 5.13
N LEU A 221 -0.74 -7.84 5.18
CA LEU A 221 -0.50 -6.98 6.33
C LEU A 221 -1.83 -6.39 6.82
N SER A 222 -2.07 -6.41 8.13
CA SER A 222 -3.18 -5.72 8.77
C SER A 222 -2.66 -4.79 9.88
N THR A 223 -3.03 -3.52 9.82
CA THR A 223 -2.63 -2.47 10.76
C THR A 223 -3.84 -1.66 11.25
N MET A 224 -3.72 -1.01 12.40
CA MET A 224 -4.74 -0.09 12.93
C MET A 224 -4.48 1.34 12.50
N ASN A 225 -3.36 1.94 12.92
CA ASN A 225 -2.90 3.23 12.44
C ASN A 225 -1.54 3.04 11.79
N ALA A 226 -1.35 3.67 10.63
CA ALA A 226 -0.09 3.57 9.90
C ALA A 226 0.44 4.93 9.50
N ARG A 227 1.75 5.10 9.66
CA ARG A 227 2.44 6.33 9.29
C ARG A 227 3.69 6.03 8.48
N ILE A 228 3.83 6.63 7.31
CA ILE A 228 5.03 6.55 6.49
C ILE A 228 5.69 7.92 6.46
N THR A 229 6.80 8.09 7.16
CA THR A 229 7.54 9.33 7.29
C THR A 229 9.03 9.19 6.99
N GLY A 230 9.73 10.30 6.98
CA GLY A 230 11.12 10.39 6.62
C GLY A 230 11.52 11.86 6.53
N ASP A 231 12.81 12.14 6.44
CA ASP A 231 13.35 13.48 6.16
C ASP A 231 14.06 13.51 4.80
N ASP A 232 14.62 14.65 4.39
CA ASP A 232 15.34 14.84 3.10
C ASP A 232 16.45 13.81 2.81
N HIS A 233 16.95 13.08 3.83
CA HIS A 233 18.00 12.08 3.67
C HIS A 233 17.47 10.65 3.83
N MET A 234 16.37 10.48 4.58
CA MET A 234 15.83 9.20 5.02
C MET A 234 14.39 8.99 4.55
N HIS A 235 14.21 8.85 3.23
CA HIS A 235 12.91 8.55 2.62
C HIS A 235 12.46 7.12 2.93
N SER A 236 11.43 6.98 3.77
CA SER A 236 10.80 5.68 3.99
C SER A 236 9.82 5.36 2.90
N ARG A 237 9.70 4.06 2.61
CA ARG A 237 8.82 3.56 1.57
C ARG A 237 8.13 2.28 1.98
N ALA A 238 6.88 2.15 1.58
CA ALA A 238 6.13 0.91 1.58
C ALA A 238 5.69 0.56 0.16
N SER A 239 5.71 -0.72 -0.18
CA SER A 239 5.14 -1.24 -1.42
C SER A 239 4.22 -2.43 -1.18
N VAL A 240 3.13 -2.48 -1.93
CA VAL A 240 2.19 -3.61 -1.98
C VAL A 240 2.06 -4.07 -3.42
N SER A 241 2.33 -5.35 -3.68
CA SER A 241 2.28 -5.92 -5.03
C SER A 241 2.09 -7.45 -5.02
N GLY A 242 1.83 -7.98 -6.21
CA GLY A 242 1.71 -9.42 -6.43
C GLY A 242 0.33 -9.97 -6.02
N TRP A 243 -0.02 -11.12 -6.60
CA TRP A 243 -1.27 -11.82 -6.36
C TRP A 243 -1.49 -12.13 -4.87
N GLY A 244 -2.57 -11.60 -4.31
CA GLY A 244 -2.89 -11.74 -2.89
C GLY A 244 -2.05 -10.86 -1.97
N GLY A 245 -1.21 -9.99 -2.54
CA GLY A 245 -0.55 -8.90 -1.83
C GLY A 245 -1.58 -7.90 -1.35
N THR A 246 -1.82 -7.85 -0.04
CA THR A 246 -2.83 -6.96 0.53
C THR A 246 -2.30 -6.26 1.77
N TRP A 247 -2.51 -4.95 1.85
CA TRP A 247 -2.36 -4.18 3.08
C TRP A 247 -3.72 -3.59 3.46
N THR A 248 -4.22 -3.99 4.64
CA THR A 248 -5.42 -3.42 5.24
C THR A 248 -5.04 -2.52 6.41
N ASN A 249 -5.42 -1.25 6.37
CA ASN A 249 -5.31 -0.32 7.48
C ASN A 249 -6.71 0.11 7.95
N GLN A 250 -7.08 -0.23 9.18
CA GLN A 250 -8.45 -0.02 9.71
C GLN A 250 -8.65 1.33 10.43
N GLY A 251 -7.68 2.24 10.35
CA GLY A 251 -7.75 3.57 10.93
C GLY A 251 -7.11 4.57 9.99
N LEU A 252 -6.48 5.61 10.54
CA LEU A 252 -5.82 6.63 9.73
C LEU A 252 -4.54 6.07 9.10
N LEU A 253 -4.43 6.16 7.78
CA LEU A 253 -3.16 6.03 7.06
C LEU A 253 -2.60 7.42 6.76
N GLN A 254 -1.41 7.73 7.27
CA GLN A 254 -0.71 8.98 6.96
C GLN A 254 0.55 8.72 6.13
N VAL A 255 0.70 9.42 5.00
CA VAL A 255 1.86 9.34 4.12
C VAL A 255 2.54 10.71 4.01
N GLY A 256 3.81 10.77 4.38
CA GLY A 256 4.59 12.02 4.46
C GLY A 256 4.42 12.74 5.79
N SER A 257 5.04 13.92 5.90
CA SER A 257 4.93 14.80 7.07
C SER A 257 5.21 16.26 6.71
N THR A 258 5.04 17.18 7.66
CA THR A 258 5.19 18.63 7.43
C THR A 258 6.52 19.08 6.87
N SER A 259 7.59 18.34 7.13
CA SER A 259 8.93 18.65 6.64
C SER A 259 9.62 17.41 6.10
N GLY A 260 8.85 16.42 5.64
CA GLY A 260 9.36 15.08 5.47
C GLY A 260 8.66 14.25 4.42
N TYR A 261 9.36 13.22 3.97
CA TYR A 261 8.98 12.39 2.84
C TYR A 261 8.31 11.10 3.32
N GLY A 262 7.48 10.54 2.47
CA GLY A 262 6.92 9.22 2.66
C GLY A 262 6.40 8.73 1.34
N THR A 263 6.73 7.50 0.97
CA THR A 263 6.27 6.93 -0.29
C THR A 263 5.48 5.65 -0.06
N LEU A 264 4.29 5.58 -0.64
CA LEU A 264 3.50 4.38 -0.74
C LEU A 264 3.28 4.04 -2.20
N THR A 265 3.65 2.84 -2.61
CA THR A 265 3.38 2.33 -3.96
C THR A 265 2.49 1.10 -3.91
N VAL A 266 1.35 1.16 -4.60
CA VAL A 266 0.54 -0.01 -4.93
C VAL A 266 0.86 -0.38 -6.37
N GLY A 267 1.50 -1.54 -6.54
CA GLY A 267 1.96 -2.06 -7.83
C GLY A 267 1.04 -3.15 -8.36
N ALA A 268 1.44 -3.76 -9.49
CA ALA A 268 0.66 -4.79 -10.17
C ALA A 268 0.10 -5.86 -9.22
N TYR A 269 -1.21 -6.12 -9.33
CA TYR A 269 -1.97 -7.07 -8.51
C TYR A 269 -1.99 -6.81 -7.00
N GLY A 270 -1.39 -5.72 -6.52
CA GLY A 270 -1.44 -5.32 -5.11
C GLY A 270 -2.74 -4.62 -4.77
N THR A 271 -3.21 -4.83 -3.53
CA THR A 271 -4.42 -4.18 -3.02
C THR A 271 -4.13 -3.45 -1.70
N LEU A 272 -4.45 -2.17 -1.65
CA LEU A 272 -4.47 -1.35 -0.43
C LEU A 272 -5.92 -1.11 -0.02
N LEU A 273 -6.25 -1.44 1.22
CA LEU A 273 -7.56 -1.20 1.83
C LEU A 273 -7.37 -0.24 3.01
N THR A 274 -8.05 0.90 2.99
CA THR A 274 -7.93 1.95 4.03
C THR A 274 -9.30 2.48 4.43
N GLU A 275 -9.40 3.02 5.64
CA GLU A 275 -10.58 3.79 6.06
C GLU A 275 -10.41 5.26 5.68
N ASP A 276 -9.53 5.98 6.37
CA ASP A 276 -9.18 7.37 6.08
C ASP A 276 -7.71 7.50 5.70
N THR A 277 -7.40 8.41 4.78
CA THR A 277 -6.02 8.66 4.36
C THR A 277 -5.66 10.14 4.33
N GLU A 278 -4.52 10.48 4.89
CA GLU A 278 -3.92 11.81 4.79
C GLU A 278 -2.56 11.75 4.10
N ILE A 279 -2.38 12.57 3.07
CA ILE A 279 -1.10 12.74 2.38
C ILE A 279 -0.55 14.11 2.74
N HIS A 280 0.57 14.13 3.45
CA HIS A 280 1.25 15.33 3.92
C HIS A 280 2.46 15.58 3.05
N SER A 281 2.34 16.53 2.12
CA SER A 281 3.34 16.78 1.09
C SER A 281 3.83 18.22 1.08
N GLN A 282 5.12 18.38 1.37
CA GLN A 282 5.86 19.59 1.05
C GLN A 282 6.71 19.33 -0.19
N LEU A 283 6.62 20.17 -1.22
CA LEU A 283 7.39 20.04 -2.48
C LEU A 283 7.21 18.70 -3.24
N GLY A 284 6.18 17.91 -2.94
CA GLY A 284 5.96 16.57 -3.49
C GLY A 284 6.57 15.43 -2.63
N GLY A 285 6.99 15.70 -1.39
CA GLY A 285 7.66 14.71 -0.54
C GLY A 285 6.76 13.58 -0.02
N GLY A 286 5.48 13.86 0.20
CA GLY A 286 4.47 12.85 0.53
C GLY A 286 3.85 12.33 -0.75
N PHE A 287 4.02 11.04 -1.06
CA PHE A 287 3.65 10.50 -2.36
C PHE A 287 2.99 9.13 -2.26
N VAL A 288 1.76 9.03 -2.77
CA VAL A 288 1.03 7.79 -2.99
C VAL A 288 0.93 7.56 -4.49
N LYS A 289 1.44 6.41 -4.93
CA LYS A 289 1.37 5.97 -6.32
C LYS A 289 0.59 4.68 -6.42
N VAL A 290 -0.48 4.68 -7.20
CA VAL A 290 -1.23 3.47 -7.57
C VAL A 290 -1.02 3.27 -9.07
N SER A 291 -0.31 2.20 -9.42
CA SER A 291 0.30 2.03 -10.73
C SER A 291 0.37 0.57 -11.13
N ASP A 292 0.22 0.34 -12.43
CA ASP A 292 0.26 -0.96 -13.10
C ASP A 292 -1.06 -1.75 -13.00
N VAL A 293 -1.11 -2.81 -13.81
CA VAL A 293 -2.31 -3.62 -14.05
C VAL A 293 -2.86 -4.24 -12.75
N HIS A 294 -4.17 -4.12 -12.54
CA HIS A 294 -4.87 -4.65 -11.36
C HIS A 294 -4.33 -4.14 -10.00
N ALA A 295 -3.52 -3.08 -9.98
CA ALA A 295 -3.23 -2.37 -8.74
C ALA A 295 -4.53 -1.69 -8.27
N SER A 296 -4.90 -1.90 -7.00
CA SER A 296 -6.13 -1.32 -6.46
C SER A 296 -5.91 -0.66 -5.10
N TRP A 297 -6.45 0.54 -4.96
CA TRP A 297 -6.58 1.20 -3.67
C TRP A 297 -8.06 1.47 -3.40
N LEU A 298 -8.62 0.86 -2.37
CA LEU A 298 -9.99 1.05 -1.92
C LEU A 298 -9.97 1.75 -0.56
N ASN A 299 -10.32 3.04 -0.55
CA ASN A 299 -10.45 3.86 0.65
C ASN A 299 -11.95 4.04 0.95
N SER A 300 -12.43 3.62 2.11
CA SER A 300 -13.88 3.71 2.41
C SER A 300 -14.34 5.09 2.89
N GLY A 301 -13.46 5.87 3.49
CA GLY A 301 -13.72 7.22 4.02
C GLY A 301 -13.08 8.31 3.17
N ASP A 302 -12.54 9.33 3.84
CA ASP A 302 -12.01 10.53 3.20
C ASP A 302 -10.52 10.38 2.83
N VAL A 303 -10.11 11.08 1.78
CA VAL A 303 -8.70 11.24 1.38
C VAL A 303 -8.38 12.73 1.34
N THR A 304 -7.47 13.17 2.21
CA THR A 304 -7.03 14.58 2.25
C THR A 304 -5.57 14.71 1.85
N VAL A 305 -5.30 15.54 0.84
CA VAL A 305 -3.94 15.91 0.44
C VAL A 305 -3.61 17.29 1.00
N PHE A 306 -2.79 17.31 2.05
CA PHE A 306 -2.20 18.52 2.59
C PHE A 306 -0.92 18.85 1.80
N ALA A 307 -0.99 19.86 0.94
CA ALA A 307 0.09 20.20 0.01
C ALA A 307 0.64 21.61 0.24
N THR A 308 1.94 21.82 -0.01
CA THR A 308 2.53 23.17 -0.12
C THR A 308 3.73 23.15 -1.07
N GLY A 309 3.70 24.02 -2.09
CA GLY A 309 4.79 24.18 -3.05
C GLY A 309 5.11 22.95 -3.91
N ASN A 310 4.16 22.04 -4.11
CA ASN A 310 4.36 20.80 -4.85
C ASN A 310 4.88 21.07 -6.28
N GLN A 311 5.93 20.37 -6.67
CA GLN A 311 6.41 20.35 -8.08
C GLN A 311 5.96 19.08 -8.81
N TYR A 312 5.48 18.10 -8.05
CA TYR A 312 5.02 16.79 -8.48
C TYR A 312 3.74 16.44 -7.71
N PRO A 313 2.85 15.62 -8.28
CA PRO A 313 1.65 15.18 -7.59
C PRO A 313 1.99 14.40 -6.33
N SER A 314 1.16 14.56 -5.30
CA SER A 314 1.19 13.74 -4.07
C SER A 314 0.39 12.45 -4.25
N LEU A 315 -0.59 12.43 -5.17
CA LEU A 315 -1.35 11.25 -5.56
C LEU A 315 -1.27 11.05 -7.07
N LEU A 316 -0.76 9.91 -7.51
CA LEU A 316 -0.72 9.50 -8.91
C LEU A 316 -1.49 8.20 -9.13
N VAL A 317 -2.39 8.21 -10.11
CA VAL A 317 -3.12 7.05 -10.62
C VAL A 317 -2.75 6.84 -12.10
N ASP A 318 -2.08 5.73 -12.42
CA ASP A 318 -1.60 5.45 -13.77
C ASP A 318 -1.64 3.95 -14.16
N LYS A 319 -1.45 3.66 -15.46
CA LYS A 319 -1.23 2.33 -16.06
C LYS A 319 -2.27 1.25 -15.70
N GLY A 320 -3.55 1.59 -15.79
CA GLY A 320 -4.69 0.71 -15.56
C GLY A 320 -4.96 0.40 -14.09
N ALA A 321 -4.41 1.18 -13.17
CA ALA A 321 -4.70 1.07 -11.75
C ALA A 321 -6.10 1.60 -11.40
N LEU A 322 -6.69 1.08 -10.33
CA LEU A 322 -7.98 1.52 -9.77
C LEU A 322 -7.77 2.21 -8.41
N VAL A 323 -8.32 3.41 -8.25
CA VAL A 323 -8.49 4.07 -6.97
C VAL A 323 -9.97 4.35 -6.75
N SER A 324 -10.54 3.81 -5.68
CA SER A 324 -11.92 4.04 -5.26
C SER A 324 -11.92 4.70 -3.88
N ILE A 325 -12.52 5.88 -3.79
CA ILE A 325 -12.64 6.68 -2.57
C ILE A 325 -14.14 6.80 -2.26
N GLY A 326 -14.59 6.14 -1.19
CA GLY A 326 -15.99 6.16 -0.75
C GLY A 326 -16.42 7.47 -0.10
N GLY A 327 -15.48 8.37 0.21
CA GLY A 327 -15.75 9.69 0.77
C GLY A 327 -15.24 10.83 -0.10
N LEU A 328 -14.84 11.92 0.55
CA LEU A 328 -14.32 13.13 -0.10
C LEU A 328 -12.83 12.98 -0.42
N LEU A 329 -12.47 13.18 -1.69
CA LEU A 329 -11.10 13.52 -2.07
C LEU A 329 -10.94 15.04 -2.03
N GLN A 330 -10.14 15.55 -1.09
CA GLN A 330 -9.90 16.98 -0.96
C GLN A 330 -8.42 17.36 -0.93
N THR A 331 -8.12 18.56 -1.40
CA THR A 331 -6.79 19.16 -1.33
C THR A 331 -6.83 20.41 -0.47
N ALA A 332 -5.90 20.52 0.47
CA ALA A 332 -5.81 21.64 1.40
C ALA A 332 -4.37 22.15 1.52
N PRO A 333 -4.16 23.45 1.77
CA PRO A 333 -2.83 23.95 2.07
C PRO A 333 -2.34 23.36 3.40
N MET A 334 -1.12 22.83 3.39
CA MET A 334 -0.49 22.36 4.62
C MET A 334 -0.17 23.52 5.58
N VAL A 335 0.24 24.67 5.03
CA VAL A 335 0.50 25.91 5.78
C VAL A 335 -0.21 27.06 5.10
N SER A 336 -1.05 27.78 5.85
CA SER A 336 -1.76 28.96 5.33
C SER A 336 -0.79 30.06 4.90
N GLY A 337 -1.02 30.64 3.72
CA GLY A 337 -0.26 31.79 3.20
C GLY A 337 0.95 31.46 2.32
N TYR A 338 1.26 30.19 2.06
CA TYR A 338 2.26 29.80 1.06
C TYR A 338 1.61 29.55 -0.32
N PRO A 339 2.31 29.90 -1.43
CA PRO A 339 1.76 29.72 -2.76
C PRO A 339 1.58 28.23 -3.07
N TYR A 340 0.42 27.96 -3.64
CA TYR A 340 0.02 26.65 -4.09
C TYR A 340 0.64 26.39 -5.47
N LEU A 341 1.57 25.45 -5.56
CA LEU A 341 2.11 24.98 -6.83
C LEU A 341 1.52 23.58 -7.02
N GLY A 342 0.57 23.46 -7.95
CA GLY A 342 -0.07 22.19 -8.31
C GLY A 342 0.64 21.50 -9.47
N PRO A 343 0.18 20.30 -9.87
CA PRO A 343 -0.95 19.58 -9.30
C PRO A 343 -0.54 18.67 -8.13
N SER A 344 -1.44 18.46 -7.17
CA SER A 344 -1.28 17.53 -6.05
C SER A 344 -1.94 16.18 -6.33
N VAL A 345 -2.95 16.15 -7.21
CA VAL A 345 -3.56 14.91 -7.70
C VAL A 345 -3.40 14.84 -9.21
N ARG A 346 -2.90 13.71 -9.71
CA ARG A 346 -2.81 13.43 -11.14
C ARG A 346 -3.47 12.12 -11.48
N LEU A 347 -4.44 12.17 -12.40
CA LEU A 347 -5.03 11.02 -13.04
C LEU A 347 -4.49 10.92 -14.47
N ALA A 348 -3.69 9.89 -14.74
CA ALA A 348 -2.94 9.79 -15.98
C ALA A 348 -3.41 8.69 -16.93
N ASP A 349 -3.59 7.48 -16.44
CA ASP A 349 -3.97 6.32 -17.26
C ASP A 349 -4.57 5.24 -16.37
N GLY A 350 -5.41 5.60 -15.40
CA GLY A 350 -6.10 4.64 -14.53
C GLY A 350 -7.52 5.09 -14.24
N ASP A 351 -8.18 4.42 -13.31
CA ASP A 351 -9.55 4.71 -12.92
C ASP A 351 -9.56 5.36 -11.54
N LEU A 352 -10.13 6.57 -11.43
CA LEU A 352 -10.38 7.23 -10.16
C LEU A 352 -11.89 7.40 -9.97
N ILE A 353 -12.41 6.75 -8.95
CA ILE A 353 -13.80 6.84 -8.52
C ILE A 353 -13.81 7.52 -7.15
N ALA A 354 -14.55 8.61 -6.99
CA ALA A 354 -14.67 9.30 -5.70
C ALA A 354 -16.10 9.80 -5.48
N ASP A 355 -16.65 9.70 -4.27
CA ASP A 355 -18.00 10.23 -3.99
C ASP A 355 -18.08 11.73 -4.24
N ALA A 356 -17.09 12.47 -3.76
CA ALA A 356 -16.93 13.89 -4.05
C ALA A 356 -15.45 14.24 -4.20
N ILE A 357 -15.18 15.28 -5.00
CA ILE A 357 -13.85 15.86 -5.18
C ILE A 357 -13.93 17.35 -4.89
N GLN A 358 -13.08 17.83 -3.99
CA GLN A 358 -12.94 19.26 -3.68
C GLN A 358 -11.49 19.69 -3.80
N VAL A 359 -11.18 20.37 -4.90
CA VAL A 359 -9.81 20.79 -5.19
C VAL A 359 -9.73 22.28 -5.47
N VAL A 360 -8.57 22.86 -5.20
CA VAL A 360 -8.29 24.22 -5.65
C VAL A 360 -8.02 24.20 -7.15
N GLU A 361 -8.34 25.30 -7.85
CA GLU A 361 -8.09 25.47 -9.27
C GLU A 361 -6.63 25.10 -9.62
N GLY A 362 -6.46 24.26 -10.65
CA GLY A 362 -5.16 23.81 -11.13
C GLY A 362 -4.49 22.71 -10.30
N ASP A 363 -5.14 22.19 -9.26
CA ASP A 363 -4.55 21.17 -8.40
C ASP A 363 -4.82 19.72 -8.82
N PHE A 364 -5.89 19.54 -9.58
CA PHE A 364 -6.26 18.27 -10.16
C PHE A 364 -5.88 18.25 -11.64
N ASP A 365 -4.95 17.37 -11.98
CA ASP A 365 -4.44 17.22 -13.34
C ASP A 365 -5.02 15.96 -13.99
N PHE A 366 -6.04 16.19 -14.82
CA PHE A 366 -6.74 15.15 -15.57
C PHE A 366 -6.13 14.99 -16.97
N VAL A 367 -5.07 14.18 -17.06
CA VAL A 367 -4.31 14.02 -18.32
C VAL A 367 -4.76 12.80 -19.14
N GLY A 368 -5.37 11.81 -18.49
CA GLY A 368 -5.90 10.60 -19.13
C GLY A 368 -6.62 9.72 -18.12
N GLY A 369 -6.88 8.46 -18.47
CA GLY A 369 -7.63 7.54 -17.62
C GLY A 369 -9.13 7.87 -17.53
N ARG A 370 -9.83 7.23 -16.60
CA ARG A 370 -11.27 7.41 -16.36
C ARG A 370 -11.52 8.06 -15.01
N LEU A 371 -12.23 9.18 -15.00
CA LEU A 371 -12.70 9.84 -13.79
C LEU A 371 -14.19 9.59 -13.62
N GLU A 372 -14.60 9.23 -12.41
CA GLU A 372 -15.99 9.18 -12.01
C GLU A 372 -16.18 9.82 -10.64
N THR A 373 -17.17 10.70 -10.52
CA THR A 373 -17.54 11.29 -9.23
C THR A 373 -18.98 11.79 -9.20
N GLY A 374 -19.59 11.77 -8.02
CA GLY A 374 -20.90 12.37 -7.80
C GLY A 374 -20.86 13.90 -7.80
N SER A 375 -19.76 14.49 -7.32
CA SER A 375 -19.58 15.95 -7.35
C SER A 375 -18.12 16.39 -7.46
N PHE A 376 -17.89 17.48 -8.17
CA PHE A 376 -16.58 18.10 -8.33
C PHE A 376 -16.69 19.60 -8.02
N VAL A 377 -15.97 20.08 -7.01
CA VAL A 377 -15.90 21.50 -6.66
C VAL A 377 -14.61 22.10 -7.23
N GLY A 378 -14.77 23.14 -8.05
CA GLY A 378 -13.69 23.75 -8.83
C GLY A 378 -13.89 23.54 -10.34
N ASP A 379 -12.97 24.08 -11.13
CA ASP A 379 -13.00 23.92 -12.59
C ASP A 379 -12.40 22.56 -12.99
N LEU A 380 -13.18 21.78 -13.74
CA LEU A 380 -12.79 20.46 -14.23
C LEU A 380 -12.36 20.55 -15.70
N ALA A 381 -11.07 20.36 -15.95
CA ALA A 381 -10.48 20.45 -17.29
C ALA A 381 -9.98 19.08 -17.77
N ASN A 382 -10.70 18.46 -18.71
CA ASN A 382 -10.30 17.25 -19.41
C ASN A 382 -9.75 17.61 -20.80
N MET A 383 -8.55 18.20 -20.83
CA MET A 383 -8.00 18.81 -22.06
C MET A 383 -7.14 17.87 -22.91
N GLN A 384 -6.87 16.67 -22.41
CA GLN A 384 -5.97 15.71 -23.05
C GLN A 384 -6.74 14.46 -23.51
N ALA A 385 -6.50 13.29 -22.91
CA ALA A 385 -7.05 12.01 -23.37
C ALA A 385 -7.86 11.29 -22.27
N GLY A 386 -8.45 12.04 -21.33
CA GLY A 386 -9.25 11.48 -20.26
C GLY A 386 -10.67 11.14 -20.68
N GLU A 387 -11.31 10.24 -19.93
CA GLU A 387 -12.73 9.92 -20.01
C GLU A 387 -13.42 10.37 -18.71
N LEU A 388 -14.29 11.38 -18.78
CA LEU A 388 -15.22 11.67 -17.69
C LEU A 388 -16.40 10.71 -17.83
N SER A 389 -16.57 9.82 -16.86
CA SER A 389 -17.67 8.86 -16.82
C SER A 389 -18.74 9.30 -15.84
N VAL A 390 -19.99 9.27 -16.29
CA VAL A 390 -21.17 9.73 -15.56
C VAL A 390 -22.25 8.65 -15.64
N GLY A 391 -22.91 8.34 -14.52
CA GLY A 391 -24.04 7.43 -14.51
C GLY A 391 -23.69 5.96 -14.26
N GLU A 392 -22.49 5.63 -13.76
CA GLU A 392 -22.09 4.25 -13.42
C GLU A 392 -22.12 4.01 -11.89
N ALA A 393 -21.04 4.32 -11.17
CA ALA A 393 -20.97 4.34 -9.71
C ALA A 393 -21.85 5.43 -9.09
N HIS A 394 -22.00 6.57 -9.77
CA HIS A 394 -22.88 7.67 -9.35
C HIS A 394 -23.93 7.95 -10.42
N PRO A 395 -25.20 8.20 -10.05
CA PRO A 395 -26.28 8.40 -11.03
C PRO A 395 -26.11 9.67 -11.87
N SER A 396 -25.34 10.64 -11.38
CA SER A 396 -25.07 11.92 -12.03
C SER A 396 -23.79 12.54 -11.46
N THR A 397 -23.20 13.48 -12.19
CA THR A 397 -22.05 14.28 -11.76
C THR A 397 -22.44 15.75 -11.72
N ALA A 398 -22.22 16.42 -10.59
CA ALA A 398 -22.37 17.86 -10.46
C ALA A 398 -21.01 18.56 -10.38
N VAL A 399 -20.73 19.50 -11.29
CA VAL A 399 -19.52 20.31 -11.30
C VAL A 399 -19.87 21.72 -10.80
N ALA A 400 -19.48 22.03 -9.56
CA ALA A 400 -19.59 23.35 -8.95
C ALA A 400 -18.43 24.25 -9.43
N GLY A 401 -18.45 24.55 -10.72
CA GLY A 401 -17.40 25.22 -11.48
C GLY A 401 -17.65 25.06 -12.97
N SER A 402 -16.64 25.34 -13.78
CA SER A 402 -16.69 25.14 -15.24
C SER A 402 -16.22 23.74 -15.63
N TYR A 403 -16.75 23.21 -16.74
CA TYR A 403 -16.25 21.98 -17.35
C TYR A 403 -15.70 22.28 -18.75
N SER A 404 -14.47 21.86 -19.01
CA SER A 404 -13.83 21.99 -20.33
C SER A 404 -13.35 20.64 -20.83
N GLN A 405 -13.76 20.28 -22.04
CA GLN A 405 -13.31 19.10 -22.75
C GLN A 405 -12.47 19.47 -23.98
N GLY A 406 -11.31 18.83 -24.14
CA GLY A 406 -10.44 18.96 -25.30
C GLY A 406 -10.71 17.92 -26.41
N PRO A 407 -10.06 18.05 -27.58
CA PRO A 407 -10.34 17.21 -28.75
C PRO A 407 -9.97 15.73 -28.59
N GLY A 408 -9.06 15.40 -27.68
CA GLY A 408 -8.67 14.01 -27.38
C GLY A 408 -9.51 13.34 -26.29
N ALA A 409 -10.39 14.10 -25.63
CA ALA A 409 -11.11 13.68 -24.45
C ALA A 409 -12.51 13.13 -24.79
N THR A 410 -13.05 12.34 -23.86
CA THR A 410 -14.37 11.72 -23.99
C THR A 410 -15.23 12.03 -22.77
N LEU A 411 -16.49 12.35 -23.01
CA LEU A 411 -17.55 12.32 -22.02
C LEU A 411 -18.37 11.06 -22.27
N ARG A 412 -18.37 10.14 -21.30
CA ARG A 412 -19.16 8.90 -21.32
C ARG A 412 -20.33 9.07 -20.35
N ILE A 413 -21.54 8.91 -20.86
CA ILE A 413 -22.76 8.96 -20.06
C ILE A 413 -23.48 7.62 -20.16
N THR A 414 -23.58 6.93 -19.04
CA THR A 414 -24.33 5.70 -18.89
C THR A 414 -25.75 6.05 -18.43
N VAL A 415 -26.74 5.51 -19.12
CA VAL A 415 -28.16 5.87 -18.97
C VAL A 415 -28.98 4.67 -18.52
N THR A 416 -29.68 4.82 -17.41
CA THR A 416 -30.59 3.81 -16.85
C THR A 416 -32.04 3.94 -17.32
N GLY A 417 -32.41 5.08 -17.92
CA GLY A 417 -33.76 5.38 -18.39
C GLY A 417 -33.93 6.84 -18.81
N THR A 418 -35.19 7.29 -18.94
CA THR A 418 -35.50 8.71 -19.14
C THR A 418 -35.06 9.53 -17.93
N SER A 419 -34.49 10.72 -18.16
CA SER A 419 -34.12 11.64 -17.10
C SER A 419 -34.59 13.06 -17.41
N ALA A 420 -35.31 13.66 -16.46
CA ALA A 420 -35.67 15.07 -16.52
C ALA A 420 -34.60 15.99 -15.92
N LEU A 421 -33.65 15.42 -15.16
CA LEU A 421 -32.52 16.14 -14.59
C LEU A 421 -31.25 15.82 -15.40
N PRO A 422 -30.37 16.80 -15.63
CA PRO A 422 -29.09 16.56 -16.26
C PRO A 422 -28.28 15.48 -15.55
N LEU A 423 -27.72 14.55 -16.33
CA LEU A 423 -26.76 13.57 -15.81
C LEU A 423 -25.42 14.22 -15.51
N LEU A 424 -24.97 15.16 -16.35
CA LEU A 424 -23.88 16.09 -16.04
C LEU A 424 -24.44 17.49 -15.84
N GLN A 425 -24.37 18.01 -14.60
CA GLN A 425 -24.75 19.37 -14.26
C GLN A 425 -23.51 20.22 -14.02
N VAL A 426 -23.40 21.38 -14.66
CA VAL A 426 -22.24 22.29 -14.57
C VAL A 426 -22.71 23.69 -14.16
N ASP A 427 -22.25 24.20 -13.02
CA ASP A 427 -22.71 25.51 -12.53
C ASP A 427 -22.04 26.68 -13.29
N GLY A 428 -20.89 26.44 -13.91
CA GLY A 428 -20.11 27.41 -14.69
C GLY A 428 -20.27 27.25 -16.20
N ASP A 429 -19.20 27.62 -16.91
CA ASP A 429 -19.12 27.52 -18.36
C ASP A 429 -18.93 26.06 -18.80
N LEU A 430 -19.55 25.71 -19.92
CA LEU A 430 -19.44 24.40 -20.56
C LEU A 430 -18.71 24.57 -21.90
N ASN A 431 -17.49 24.05 -22.01
CA ASN A 431 -16.69 24.08 -23.23
C ASN A 431 -16.50 22.66 -23.79
N LEU A 432 -17.01 22.43 -24.99
CA LEU A 432 -17.12 21.09 -25.59
C LEU A 432 -16.27 20.94 -26.85
N ASP A 433 -15.53 19.84 -26.91
CA ASP A 433 -14.82 19.30 -28.08
C ASP A 433 -14.79 17.77 -27.94
N GLY A 434 -14.04 17.05 -28.76
CA GLY A 434 -13.80 15.61 -28.59
C GLY A 434 -15.08 14.78 -28.78
N ALA A 435 -15.25 13.72 -27.97
CA ALA A 435 -16.34 12.77 -28.13
C ALA A 435 -17.36 12.83 -26.98
N LEU A 436 -18.64 12.66 -27.32
CA LEU A 436 -19.71 12.25 -26.41
C LEU A 436 -20.09 10.80 -26.75
N LYS A 437 -20.11 9.93 -25.74
CA LYS A 437 -20.62 8.56 -25.84
C LYS A 437 -21.78 8.38 -24.86
N VAL A 438 -22.92 7.94 -25.36
CA VAL A 438 -24.12 7.66 -24.56
C VAL A 438 -24.44 6.18 -24.68
N LEU A 439 -24.40 5.48 -23.54
CA LEU A 439 -24.49 4.02 -23.46
C LEU A 439 -25.61 3.61 -22.50
N PRO A 440 -26.26 2.46 -22.73
CA PRO A 440 -27.21 1.93 -21.75
C PRO A 440 -26.44 1.40 -20.54
N ASP A 441 -27.03 1.52 -19.36
CA ASP A 441 -26.67 0.66 -18.23
C ASP A 441 -26.96 -0.81 -18.60
N ASP A 442 -26.32 -1.78 -17.95
CA ASP A 442 -26.39 -3.22 -18.27
C ASP A 442 -27.84 -3.80 -18.18
N GLY A 443 -28.81 -3.00 -17.74
CA GLY A 443 -30.24 -3.29 -17.76
C GLY A 443 -30.91 -3.15 -19.14
N SER A 444 -32.06 -3.80 -19.28
CA SER A 444 -32.90 -3.69 -20.49
C SER A 444 -33.65 -2.35 -20.51
N VAL A 445 -33.00 -1.28 -20.95
CA VAL A 445 -33.66 0.02 -21.15
C VAL A 445 -34.34 0.03 -22.52
N SER A 446 -35.62 0.42 -22.57
CA SER A 446 -36.37 0.59 -23.82
C SER A 446 -36.96 1.98 -23.88
N PHE A 447 -36.78 2.67 -25.01
CA PHE A 447 -37.30 4.01 -25.20
C PHE A 447 -38.42 4.04 -26.25
N GLN A 448 -39.39 4.93 -26.04
CA GLN A 448 -40.56 5.17 -26.88
C GLN A 448 -40.53 6.60 -27.43
N VAL A 449 -41.34 6.87 -28.47
CA VAL A 449 -41.46 8.23 -29.04
C VAL A 449 -41.85 9.23 -27.96
N GLY A 450 -41.11 10.33 -27.88
CA GLY A 450 -41.31 11.40 -26.89
C GLY A 450 -40.53 11.19 -25.59
N ASP A 451 -39.85 10.06 -25.41
CA ASP A 451 -38.92 9.90 -24.29
C ASP A 451 -37.73 10.84 -24.46
N THR A 452 -37.42 11.58 -23.40
CA THR A 452 -36.33 12.56 -23.35
C THR A 452 -35.34 12.20 -22.25
N ILE A 453 -34.06 12.47 -22.52
CA ILE A 453 -32.97 12.35 -21.55
C ILE A 453 -32.24 13.69 -21.53
N ALA A 454 -32.23 14.35 -20.37
CA ALA A 454 -31.35 15.46 -20.08
C ALA A 454 -29.93 14.92 -19.80
N LEU A 455 -29.03 15.05 -20.77
CA LEU A 455 -27.64 14.63 -20.64
C LEU A 455 -26.80 15.69 -19.94
N LEU A 456 -27.00 16.96 -20.35
CA LEU A 456 -26.18 18.09 -19.96
C LEU A 456 -27.06 19.18 -19.35
N GLY A 457 -26.53 19.88 -18.35
CA GLY A 457 -27.12 21.09 -17.79
C GLY A 457 -26.01 22.06 -17.46
N TRP A 458 -26.23 23.34 -17.76
CA TRP A 458 -25.26 24.38 -17.47
C TRP A 458 -25.93 25.71 -17.12
N SER A 459 -25.32 26.50 -16.24
CA SER A 459 -25.77 27.88 -15.95
C SER A 459 -24.89 28.98 -16.54
N GLY A 460 -23.65 28.68 -16.94
CA GLY A 460 -22.77 29.61 -17.64
C GLY A 460 -23.00 29.66 -19.15
N GLY A 461 -21.96 30.03 -19.89
CA GLY A 461 -21.95 29.97 -21.35
C GLY A 461 -21.65 28.58 -21.88
N LEU A 462 -22.31 28.20 -22.98
CA LEU A 462 -21.91 27.05 -23.79
C LEU A 462 -20.98 27.51 -24.91
N THR A 463 -19.84 26.85 -25.07
CA THR A 463 -18.92 27.05 -26.18
C THR A 463 -18.49 25.72 -26.80
N GLY A 464 -18.25 25.73 -28.11
CA GLY A 464 -17.90 24.51 -28.85
C GLY A 464 -19.06 23.53 -29.03
N THR A 465 -18.74 22.36 -29.59
CA THR A 465 -19.63 21.22 -29.82
C THR A 465 -18.78 19.95 -29.80
N PHE A 466 -19.35 18.80 -29.46
CA PHE A 466 -18.62 17.54 -29.61
C PHE A 466 -18.27 17.31 -31.09
N ALA A 467 -17.02 16.95 -31.36
CA ALA A 467 -16.56 16.56 -32.68
C ALA A 467 -17.16 15.22 -33.12
N ALA A 468 -17.50 14.34 -32.16
CA ALA A 468 -18.22 13.10 -32.39
C ALA A 468 -19.31 12.89 -31.32
N VAL A 469 -20.52 12.53 -31.76
CA VAL A 469 -21.63 12.14 -30.89
C VAL A 469 -22.03 10.71 -31.24
N ASP A 470 -21.82 9.79 -30.30
CA ASP A 470 -22.13 8.38 -30.43
C ASP A 470 -23.19 8.00 -29.40
N ILE A 471 -24.41 7.69 -29.86
CA ILE A 471 -25.53 7.29 -29.02
C ILE A 471 -25.85 5.83 -29.33
N ALA A 472 -25.39 4.93 -28.46
CA ALA A 472 -25.60 3.49 -28.60
C ALA A 472 -26.75 2.99 -27.71
N LEU A 473 -27.73 3.85 -27.43
CA LEU A 473 -28.94 3.48 -26.71
C LEU A 473 -29.90 2.71 -27.65
N PRO A 474 -30.37 1.51 -27.26
CA PRO A 474 -31.20 0.67 -28.12
C PRO A 474 -32.57 1.30 -28.37
N LEU A 475 -32.97 1.33 -29.65
CA LEU A 475 -34.27 1.82 -30.09
C LEU A 475 -35.04 0.74 -30.86
N GLY A 476 -36.37 0.80 -30.78
CA GLY A 476 -37.24 0.00 -31.63
C GLY A 476 -37.11 0.36 -33.12
N PRO A 477 -37.49 -0.55 -34.04
CA PRO A 477 -37.45 -0.27 -35.48
C PRO A 477 -38.25 0.99 -35.85
N GLY A 478 -37.67 1.85 -36.70
CA GLY A 478 -38.32 3.08 -37.15
C GLY A 478 -38.24 4.26 -36.18
N LEU A 479 -37.38 4.19 -35.15
CA LEU A 479 -37.10 5.29 -34.22
C LEU A 479 -35.65 5.76 -34.38
N THR A 480 -35.40 7.03 -34.05
CA THR A 480 -34.07 7.64 -33.98
C THR A 480 -33.98 8.63 -32.82
N TRP A 481 -32.76 8.91 -32.37
CA TRP A 481 -32.50 10.01 -31.43
C TRP A 481 -32.43 11.33 -32.19
N ASP A 482 -33.20 12.31 -31.73
CA ASP A 482 -33.06 13.72 -32.09
C ASP A 482 -32.10 14.40 -31.12
N THR A 483 -31.03 14.98 -31.66
CA THR A 483 -29.99 15.70 -30.92
C THR A 483 -30.05 17.21 -31.17
N SER A 484 -31.10 17.73 -31.82
CA SER A 484 -31.23 19.15 -32.16
C SER A 484 -31.24 20.06 -30.91
N ALA A 485 -31.64 19.52 -29.77
CA ALA A 485 -31.69 20.20 -28.48
C ALA A 485 -30.42 20.03 -27.62
N LEU A 486 -29.45 19.19 -28.05
CA LEU A 486 -28.27 18.86 -27.25
C LEU A 486 -27.44 20.09 -26.87
N TYR A 487 -27.36 21.08 -27.75
CA TYR A 487 -26.57 22.30 -27.56
C TYR A 487 -27.42 23.52 -27.16
N THR A 488 -28.70 23.32 -26.82
CA THR A 488 -29.59 24.39 -26.36
C THR A 488 -30.17 24.09 -24.98
N THR A 489 -30.68 22.87 -24.78
CA THR A 489 -31.22 22.39 -23.49
C THR A 489 -30.45 21.22 -22.91
N GLY A 490 -29.50 20.64 -23.65
CA GLY A 490 -28.72 19.49 -23.18
C GLY A 490 -29.44 18.16 -23.31
N GLU A 491 -30.52 18.11 -24.08
CA GLU A 491 -31.42 16.98 -24.16
C GLU A 491 -31.30 16.22 -25.48
N ILE A 492 -31.55 14.91 -25.41
CA ILE A 492 -31.85 14.07 -26.57
C ILE A 492 -33.26 13.50 -26.43
N THR A 493 -33.99 13.39 -27.54
CA THR A 493 -35.39 12.91 -27.55
C THR A 493 -35.60 11.85 -28.61
N VAL A 494 -36.38 10.82 -28.29
CA VAL A 494 -36.75 9.79 -29.28
C VAL A 494 -37.84 10.32 -30.21
N VAL A 495 -37.57 10.25 -31.51
CA VAL A 495 -38.51 10.64 -32.57
C VAL A 495 -38.67 9.52 -33.60
N PRO A 496 -39.76 9.52 -34.39
CA PRO A 496 -39.86 8.63 -35.55
C PRO A 496 -38.70 8.88 -36.52
N ALA A 497 -38.11 7.80 -37.04
CA ALA A 497 -37.12 7.89 -38.11
C ALA A 497 -37.78 8.46 -39.38
N ALA A 498 -37.10 9.42 -40.00
CA ALA A 498 -37.58 10.11 -41.21
C ALA A 498 -37.53 9.24 -42.47
#